data_AF-A7SAW0-F1
#
_entry.id   AF-A7SAW0-F1
#
_cell.length_a   1.000
_cell.length_b   1.000
_cell.length_c   1.000
_cell.angle_alpha   90.00
_cell.angle_beta   90.00
_cell.angle_gamma   90.00
#
_symmetry.space_group_name_H-M   'P 1'
#
loop_
_entity.id
_entity.type
_entity.pdbx_description
1 polymer ?
#
loop_
_entity_poly.entity_id
_entity_poly.type
_entity_poly.pdbx_seq_one_letter_code
_entity_poly.pdbx_strand_id
1 'polypeptide(L)'
;NVQFSRNLDVTSYKDGKRETHNPQGRAHAPVVWDFYNNGCSVRLLNPQSFSHPVWKLTSLLQEYFGCFVGANTYLTPPGTQGFAPHYDDIEAFIIQLEGKKHWRLYNPR
;
A
#
# COMPACT_ATOMS: atom_id res chain seq x y z
N ASN A 1 9.22 -15.81 0.13
CA ASN A 1 10.03 -14.82 -0.62
C ASN A 1 9.14 -13.73 -1.16
N VAL A 2 9.35 -12.47 -0.75
CA VAL A 2 8.61 -11.30 -1.25
C VAL A 2 9.19 -10.88 -2.60
N GLN A 3 8.34 -10.71 -3.61
CA GLN A 3 8.73 -10.32 -4.96
C GLN A 3 8.13 -8.96 -5.34
N PHE A 4 8.89 -8.16 -6.09
CA PHE A 4 8.36 -6.94 -6.69
C PHE A 4 7.23 -7.28 -7.67
N SER A 5 6.27 -6.37 -7.84
CA SER A 5 5.09 -6.49 -8.71
C SER A 5 4.11 -7.62 -8.35
N ARG A 6 4.49 -8.59 -7.52
CA ARG A 6 3.63 -9.68 -7.04
C ARG A 6 3.18 -9.44 -5.60
N ASN A 7 4.10 -9.06 -4.74
CA ASN A 7 3.85 -8.86 -3.31
C ASN A 7 4.10 -7.43 -2.88
N LEU A 8 5.02 -6.72 -3.54
CA LEU A 8 5.46 -5.40 -3.13
C LEU A 8 5.63 -4.48 -4.33
N ASP A 9 5.10 -3.27 -4.22
CA ASP A 9 5.30 -2.20 -5.19
C ASP A 9 6.02 -1.01 -4.57
N VAL A 10 6.80 -0.32 -5.39
CA VAL A 10 7.46 0.94 -5.07
C VAL A 10 6.95 2.00 -6.04
N THR A 11 6.48 3.13 -5.49
CA THR A 11 5.81 4.17 -6.27
C THR A 11 6.18 5.57 -5.80
N SER A 12 6.13 6.54 -6.71
CA SER A 12 6.21 7.96 -6.39
C SER A 12 5.15 8.76 -7.15
N TYR A 13 4.76 9.89 -6.58
CA TYR A 13 3.94 10.90 -7.23
C TYR A 13 4.56 12.28 -7.01
N LYS A 14 5.06 12.88 -8.09
CA LYS A 14 5.73 14.17 -8.07
C LYS A 14 5.36 14.94 -9.33
N ASP A 15 5.15 16.25 -9.20
CA ASP A 15 4.87 17.16 -10.32
C ASP A 15 3.72 16.66 -11.23
N GLY A 16 2.66 16.13 -10.61
CA GLY A 16 1.49 15.63 -11.33
C GLY A 16 1.64 14.25 -11.97
N LYS A 17 2.82 13.61 -11.87
CA LYS A 17 3.13 12.33 -12.53
C LYS A 17 3.34 11.21 -11.52
N ARG A 18 2.69 10.07 -11.74
CA ARG A 18 2.84 8.84 -10.95
C ARG A 18 3.79 7.87 -11.65
N GLU A 19 4.73 7.29 -10.91
CA GLU A 19 5.73 6.34 -11.42
C GLU A 19 5.76 5.04 -10.60
N THR A 20 6.02 3.91 -11.27
CA THR A 20 6.36 2.61 -10.64
C THR A 20 7.86 2.40 -10.79
N HIS A 21 8.52 2.00 -9.71
CA HIS A 21 9.97 1.77 -9.68
C HIS A 21 10.37 0.30 -9.46
N ASN A 22 9.42 -0.63 -9.62
CA ASN A 22 9.61 -2.05 -9.34
C ASN A 22 10.75 -2.66 -10.19
N PRO A 23 11.86 -3.11 -9.56
CA PRO A 23 12.83 -3.95 -10.22
C PRO A 23 12.24 -5.35 -10.50
N GLN A 24 12.93 -6.14 -11.31
CA GLN A 24 12.58 -7.55 -11.48
C GLN A 24 13.06 -8.39 -10.29
N GLY A 25 12.27 -9.40 -9.93
CA GLY A 25 12.68 -10.44 -8.98
C GLY A 25 12.36 -10.13 -7.51
N ARG A 26 13.25 -10.60 -6.63
CA ARG A 26 13.03 -10.59 -5.17
C ARG A 26 13.19 -9.18 -4.60
N ALA A 27 12.27 -8.79 -3.72
CA ALA A 27 12.35 -7.56 -2.95
C ALA A 27 13.32 -7.74 -1.76
N HIS A 28 14.60 -7.48 -1.98
CA HIS A 28 15.61 -7.49 -0.92
C HIS A 28 15.49 -6.23 -0.06
N ALA A 29 15.55 -6.40 1.27
CA ALA A 29 15.33 -5.30 2.21
C ALA A 29 16.20 -4.05 1.95
N PRO A 30 17.53 -4.17 1.69
CA PRO A 30 18.35 -2.99 1.39
C PRO A 30 17.86 -2.19 0.18
N VAL A 31 17.38 -2.87 -0.87
CA VAL A 31 16.86 -2.23 -2.09
C VAL A 31 15.53 -1.51 -1.80
N VAL A 32 14.64 -2.15 -1.04
CA VAL A 32 13.35 -1.54 -0.66
C VAL A 32 13.57 -0.30 0.23
N TRP A 33 14.50 -0.40 1.19
CA TRP A 33 14.84 0.74 2.06
C TRP A 33 15.51 1.88 1.29
N ASP A 34 16.36 1.58 0.30
CA ASP A 34 16.95 2.60 -0.56
C ASP A 34 15.87 3.39 -1.33
N PHE A 35 14.89 2.70 -1.92
CA PHE A 35 13.75 3.38 -2.55
C PHE A 35 12.94 4.25 -1.57
N TYR A 36 12.67 3.74 -0.37
CA TYR A 36 11.97 4.49 0.67
C TYR A 36 12.74 5.76 1.07
N ASN A 37 14.05 5.64 1.32
CA ASN A 37 14.91 6.75 1.68
C ASN A 37 15.02 7.80 0.56
N ASN A 38 14.84 7.38 -0.69
CA ASN A 38 14.77 8.26 -1.88
C ASN A 38 13.35 8.75 -2.20
N GLY A 39 12.43 8.71 -1.24
CA GLY A 39 11.12 9.36 -1.33
C GLY A 39 9.99 8.51 -1.91
N CYS A 40 10.24 7.24 -2.23
CA CYS A 40 9.21 6.35 -2.75
C CYS A 40 8.32 5.78 -1.64
N SER A 41 7.03 5.66 -1.90
CA SER A 41 6.13 4.86 -1.08
C SER A 41 6.25 3.38 -1.42
N VAL A 42 6.22 2.54 -0.40
CA VAL A 42 6.21 1.08 -0.49
C VAL A 42 4.80 0.58 -0.19
N ARG A 43 4.25 -0.23 -1.11
CA ARG A 43 2.95 -0.88 -0.96
C ARG A 43 3.15 -2.40 -0.85
N LEU A 44 2.73 -3.00 0.26
CA LEU A 44 2.66 -4.45 0.40
C LEU A 44 1.24 -4.92 0.06
N LEU A 45 1.16 -5.78 -0.95
CA LEU A 45 -0.06 -6.44 -1.41
C LEU A 45 -0.35 -7.67 -0.55
N ASN A 46 -1.61 -7.87 -0.16
CA ASN A 46 -2.05 -9.07 0.56
C ASN A 46 -1.20 -9.36 1.82
N PRO A 47 -1.10 -8.41 2.77
CA PRO A 47 -0.33 -8.56 4.01
C PRO A 47 -0.81 -9.73 4.88
N GLN A 48 -2.07 -10.17 4.73
CA GLN A 48 -2.61 -11.33 5.44
C GLN A 48 -1.86 -12.64 5.10
N SER A 49 -1.17 -12.72 3.95
CA SER A 49 -0.32 -13.88 3.64
C SER A 49 0.97 -13.94 4.45
N PHE A 50 1.32 -12.86 5.16
CA PHE A 50 2.56 -12.73 5.93
C PHE A 50 2.34 -12.40 7.41
N SER A 51 1.11 -12.02 7.78
CA SER A 51 0.78 -11.56 9.13
C SER A 51 -0.50 -12.21 9.64
N HIS A 52 -0.35 -13.06 10.66
CA HIS A 52 -1.47 -13.76 11.28
C HIS A 52 -2.53 -12.82 11.90
N PRO A 53 -2.16 -11.71 12.58
CA PRO A 53 -3.14 -10.74 13.06
C PRO A 53 -3.98 -10.11 11.93
N VAL A 54 -3.33 -9.77 10.81
CA VAL A 54 -4.03 -9.18 9.65
C VAL A 54 -4.94 -10.22 9.01
N TRP A 55 -4.46 -11.45 8.84
CA TRP A 55 -5.28 -12.57 8.40
C TRP A 55 -6.53 -12.75 9.25
N LYS A 56 -6.36 -12.86 10.57
CA LYS A 56 -7.48 -13.00 11.50
C LYS A 56 -8.49 -11.86 11.36
N LEU A 57 -8.03 -10.62 11.27
CA LEU A 57 -8.91 -9.46 11.07
C LEU A 57 -9.68 -9.56 9.75
N THR A 58 -8.99 -9.81 8.63
CA THR A 58 -9.63 -9.91 7.30
C THR A 58 -10.61 -11.09 7.23
N SER A 59 -10.31 -12.22 7.87
CA SER A 59 -11.20 -13.38 7.89
C SER A 59 -12.49 -13.12 8.66
N LEU A 60 -12.41 -12.46 9.82
CA LEU A 60 -13.60 -12.10 10.61
C LEU A 60 -14.46 -11.06 9.89
N LEU A 61 -13.83 -10.05 9.27
CA LEU A 61 -14.56 -9.06 8.48
C LEU A 61 -15.19 -9.67 7.24
N GLN A 62 -14.54 -10.63 6.59
CA GLN A 62 -15.10 -11.36 5.46
C GLN A 62 -16.36 -12.14 5.85
N GLU A 63 -16.37 -12.81 7.01
CA GLU A 63 -17.57 -13.46 7.53
C GLU A 63 -18.68 -12.43 7.82
N TYR A 64 -18.33 -11.30 8.43
CA TYR A 64 -19.28 -10.24 8.76
C TYR A 64 -19.92 -9.58 7.53
N PHE A 65 -19.10 -9.23 6.52
CA PHE A 65 -19.59 -8.53 5.32
C PHE A 65 -20.18 -9.48 4.27
N GLY A 66 -19.91 -10.79 4.36
CA GLY A 66 -20.37 -11.76 3.36
C GLY A 66 -19.73 -11.59 1.98
N CYS A 67 -18.58 -10.90 1.91
CA CYS A 67 -17.82 -10.66 0.68
C CYS A 67 -16.32 -10.76 0.94
N PHE A 68 -15.52 -10.83 -0.12
CA PHE A 68 -14.07 -10.89 0.00
C PHE A 68 -13.51 -9.63 0.68
N VAL A 69 -12.71 -9.80 1.72
CA VAL A 69 -11.99 -8.70 2.39
C VAL A 69 -10.49 -8.87 2.19
N GLY A 70 -9.92 -7.96 1.40
CA GLY A 70 -8.48 -7.83 1.20
C GLY A 70 -7.87 -6.71 2.04
N ALA A 71 -6.55 -6.59 1.99
CA ALA A 71 -5.82 -5.48 2.58
C ALA A 71 -4.59 -5.13 1.74
N ASN A 72 -4.16 -3.88 1.85
CA ASN A 72 -2.87 -3.39 1.37
C ASN A 72 -2.24 -2.56 2.50
N THR A 73 -0.93 -2.66 2.68
CA THR A 73 -0.19 -1.81 3.62
C THR A 73 0.62 -0.78 2.86
N TYR A 74 0.59 0.47 3.33
CA TYR A 74 1.26 1.59 2.69
C TYR A 74 2.26 2.24 3.66
N LEU A 75 3.53 2.26 3.28
CA LEU A 75 4.60 2.96 3.98
C LEU A 75 5.08 4.12 3.10
N THR A 76 4.93 5.36 3.57
CA THR A 76 5.27 6.57 2.82
C THR A 76 6.26 7.42 3.62
N PRO A 77 7.41 7.83 3.03
CA PRO A 77 8.38 8.66 3.74
C PRO A 77 7.84 10.09 3.98
N PRO A 78 8.40 10.82 4.96
CA PRO A 78 7.95 12.18 5.27
C PRO A 78 8.04 13.12 4.08
N GLY A 79 7.03 13.98 3.92
CA GLY A 79 7.04 15.04 2.90
C GLY A 79 6.84 14.56 1.46
N THR A 80 6.50 13.28 1.23
CA THR A 80 6.28 12.75 -0.12
C THR A 80 4.87 12.22 -0.33
N GLN A 81 4.52 12.00 -1.59
CA GLN A 81 3.27 11.36 -2.02
C GLN A 81 3.61 10.19 -2.95
N GLY A 82 2.99 9.02 -2.72
CA GLY A 82 3.25 7.82 -3.52
C GLY A 82 2.32 7.61 -4.71
N PHE A 83 1.07 8.07 -4.60
CA PHE A 83 0.01 7.79 -5.56
C PHE A 83 -0.67 9.09 -6.00
N ALA A 84 -1.09 9.14 -7.26
CA ALA A 84 -1.93 10.23 -7.77
C ALA A 84 -3.32 10.18 -7.13
N PRO A 85 -4.10 11.28 -7.12
CA PRO A 85 -5.52 11.24 -6.79
C PRO A 85 -6.27 10.23 -7.68
N HIS A 86 -7.04 9.33 -7.07
CA HIS A 86 -7.85 8.31 -7.74
C HIS A 86 -9.03 7.90 -6.85
N TYR A 87 -9.91 7.08 -7.41
CA TYR A 87 -10.89 6.28 -6.67
C TYR A 87 -10.62 4.80 -6.97
N ASP A 88 -10.99 3.93 -6.03
CA ASP A 88 -10.92 2.48 -6.19
C ASP A 88 -12.33 1.92 -6.47
N ASP A 89 -12.41 0.67 -6.90
CA ASP A 89 -13.64 -0.08 -7.17
C ASP A 89 -14.12 -0.94 -5.98
N ILE A 90 -13.70 -0.55 -4.77
CA ILE A 90 -13.98 -1.25 -3.51
C ILE A 90 -14.44 -0.27 -2.42
N GLU A 91 -15.10 -0.81 -1.40
CA GLU A 91 -15.32 -0.10 -0.14
C GLU A 91 -14.03 -0.11 0.69
N ALA A 92 -13.54 1.08 1.08
CA ALA A 92 -12.24 1.23 1.74
C ALA A 92 -12.37 1.64 3.21
N PHE A 93 -11.75 0.87 4.10
CA PHE A 93 -11.50 1.25 5.50
C PHE A 93 -10.00 1.55 5.68
N ILE A 94 -9.66 2.77 6.10
CA ILE A 94 -8.26 3.19 6.32
C ILE A 94 -7.95 3.16 7.82
N ILE A 95 -6.91 2.42 8.20
CA ILE A 95 -6.42 2.32 9.58
C ILE A 95 -5.02 2.95 9.64
N GLN A 96 -4.88 4.07 10.35
CA GLN A 96 -3.58 4.71 10.57
C GLN A 96 -2.80 3.94 11.64
N LEU A 97 -1.68 3.31 11.26
CA LEU A 97 -0.84 2.52 12.17
C LEU A 97 0.28 3.36 12.82
N GLU A 98 1.01 4.13 12.01
CA GLU A 98 2.19 4.88 12.46
C GLU A 98 2.25 6.27 11.82
N GLY A 99 2.79 7.25 12.54
CA GLY A 99 2.96 8.62 12.01
C GLY A 99 1.64 9.33 11.72
N LYS A 100 1.65 10.23 10.71
CA LYS A 100 0.48 11.02 10.28
C LYS A 100 0.49 11.16 8.76
N LYS A 101 -0.69 11.21 8.15
CA LYS A 101 -0.86 11.41 6.70
C LYS A 101 -1.99 12.40 6.45
N HIS A 102 -1.76 13.36 5.56
CA HIS A 102 -2.80 14.31 5.14
C HIS A 102 -3.64 13.66 4.03
N TRP A 103 -4.92 13.44 4.29
CA TRP A 103 -5.87 12.90 3.33
C TRP A 103 -6.78 13.99 2.79
N ARG A 104 -7.06 13.95 1.48
CA ARG A 104 -8.07 14.79 0.83
C ARG A 104 -9.08 13.88 0.14
N LEU A 105 -10.34 14.03 0.49
CA LEU A 105 -11.45 13.29 -0.10
C LEU A 105 -12.31 14.24 -0.92
N TYR A 106 -12.90 13.72 -1.99
CA TYR A 106 -13.74 14.48 -2.91
C TYR A 106 -15.01 13.67 -3.15
N ASN A 107 -16.12 14.36 -3.42
CA ASN A 107 -17.35 13.70 -3.83
C ASN A 107 -17.17 12.99 -5.19
N PRO A 108 -17.98 11.96 -5.48
CA PRO A 108 -18.09 11.40 -6.82
C PRO A 108 -18.35 12.53 -7.84
N ARG A 109 -17.82 12.37 -9.06
CA ARG A 109 -17.97 13.33 -10.15
C ARG A 109 -19.27 13.09 -10.91
#